data_AF-A0AA96N2Q1-F1
#
_entry.id   AF-A0AA96N2Q1-F1
#
_cell.length_a   1.000
_cell.length_b   1.000
_cell.length_c   1.000
_cell.angle_alpha   90.00
_cell.angle_beta   90.00
_cell.angle_gamma   90.00
#
_symmetry.space_group_name_H-M   'P 1'
#
loop_
_entity.id
_entity.type
_entity.pdbx_description
1 polymer ?
#
loop_
_entity_poly.entity_id
_entity_poly.type
_entity_poly.pdbx_seq_one_letter_code
_entity_poly.pdbx_strand_id
1 'polypeptide(L)' 'MEKVLIAINSFKRSISFTKGNEAISLGVKDIYPEGEIMTLSLADDGEGTIYNRQPYRQEYNSDVFIQKKYKHKL' A
#
# COMPACT_ATOMS: atom_id res chain seq x y z
N MET A 1 -5.04 -12.84 19.61
CA MET A 1 -5.04 -13.04 18.15
C MET A 1 -3.96 -12.15 17.59
N GLU A 2 -2.94 -12.73 16.96
CA GLU A 2 -1.82 -11.96 16.40
C GLU A 2 -2.18 -11.48 14.99
N LYS A 3 -1.59 -10.35 14.60
CA LYS A 3 -1.86 -9.70 13.32
C LYS A 3 -0.62 -9.76 12.44
N VAL A 4 -0.83 -10.05 11.17
CA VAL A 4 0.20 -10.02 10.13
C VAL A 4 -0.08 -8.84 9.21
N LEU A 5 0.85 -7.88 9.16
CA LEU A 5 0.81 -6.78 8.21
C LEU A 5 1.65 -7.12 6.98
N ILE A 6 1.00 -7.22 5.83
CA ILE A 6 1.65 -7.37 4.53
C ILE A 6 1.78 -5.98 3.92
N ALA A 7 3.00 -5.44 3.92
CA ALA A 7 3.30 -4.13 3.34
C ALA A 7 4.32 -4.24 2.21
N ILE A 8 3.85 -4.31 0.96
CA ILE A 8 4.70 -4.55 -0.21
C ILE A 8 4.59 -3.45 -1.26
N ASN A 9 5.65 -3.27 -2.06
CA ASN A 9 5.55 -2.56 -3.33
C ASN A 9 5.15 -3.54 -4.44
N SER A 10 4.69 -3.02 -5.57
CA SER A 10 4.59 -3.78 -6.80
C SER A 10 5.93 -4.34 -7.27
N PHE A 11 5.91 -5.49 -7.92
CA PHE A 11 7.03 -5.99 -8.69
C PHE A 11 7.01 -5.32 -10.06
N LYS A 12 7.99 -4.44 -10.32
CA LYS A 12 8.03 -3.62 -11.54
C LYS A 12 7.76 -4.46 -12.80
N ARG A 13 6.76 -4.05 -13.57
CA ARG A 13 6.34 -4.67 -14.84
C ARG A 13 5.94 -6.15 -14.75
N SER A 14 5.60 -6.65 -13.56
CA SER A 14 5.27 -8.07 -13.36
C SER A 14 4.00 -8.23 -12.52
N ILE A 15 4.08 -7.99 -11.21
CA ILE A 15 3.01 -8.28 -10.25
C ILE A 15 2.59 -6.96 -9.60
N SER A 16 1.29 -6.63 -9.69
CA SER A 16 0.72 -5.49 -8.98
C SER A 16 0.73 -5.73 -7.46
N PHE A 17 0.68 -4.67 -6.67
CA PHE A 17 0.56 -4.77 -5.21
C PHE A 17 -0.67 -5.62 -4.80
N THR A 18 -1.80 -5.53 -5.52
CA THR A 18 -3.00 -6.33 -5.24
C THR A 18 -2.74 -7.83 -5.38
N LYS A 19 -2.14 -8.24 -6.51
CA LYS A 19 -1.83 -9.65 -6.76
C LYS A 19 -0.76 -10.18 -5.81
N GLY A 20 0.22 -9.34 -5.48
CA GLY A 20 1.24 -9.68 -4.49
C GLY A 20 0.65 -9.86 -3.09
N ASN A 21 -0.21 -8.94 -2.65
CA ASN A 21 -0.91 -9.02 -1.36
C ASN A 21 -1.75 -10.29 -1.26
N GLU A 22 -2.49 -10.63 -2.31
CA GLU A 22 -3.30 -11.85 -2.37
C GLU A 22 -2.43 -13.11 -2.27
N ALA A 23 -1.38 -13.22 -3.09
CA ALA A 23 -0.49 -14.38 -3.09
C ALA A 23 0.20 -14.58 -1.73
N ILE A 24 0.69 -13.50 -1.10
CA ILE A 24 1.31 -13.57 0.22
C ILE A 24 0.27 -13.93 1.28
N SER A 25 -0.94 -13.37 1.20
CA SER A 25 -2.01 -13.69 2.15
C SER A 25 -2.37 -15.17 2.13
N LEU A 26 -2.45 -15.77 0.94
CA LEU A 26 -2.69 -17.21 0.78
C LEU A 26 -1.57 -18.02 1.43
N GLY A 27 -0.30 -17.72 1.10
CA GLY A 27 0.83 -18.44 1.68
C GLY A 27 0.96 -18.29 3.20
N VAL A 28 0.58 -17.13 3.77
CA VAL A 28 0.51 -16.95 5.23
C VAL A 28 -0.63 -17.78 5.82
N LYS A 29 -1.82 -17.80 5.19
CA LYS A 29 -2.96 -18.58 5.69
C LYS A 29 -2.75 -20.09 5.62
N ASP A 30 -1.91 -20.58 4.70
CA ASP A 30 -1.57 -22.00 4.61
C ASP A 30 -0.85 -22.51 5.87
N ILE A 31 -0.11 -21.65 6.58
CA ILE A 31 0.63 -22.01 7.81
C ILE A 31 0.04 -21.40 9.09
N TYR A 32 -0.69 -20.29 8.97
CA TYR A 32 -1.25 -19.53 10.09
C TYR A 32 -2.72 -19.14 9.83
N PRO A 33 -3.62 -20.13 9.82
CA PRO A 33 -5.01 -19.96 9.40
C PRO A 33 -5.82 -19.01 10.31
N GLU A 34 -5.47 -18.92 11.59
CA GLU A 34 -6.12 -18.07 12.61
C GLU A 34 -5.61 -16.62 12.63
N GLY A 35 -4.49 -16.32 11.95
CA GLY A 35 -3.89 -14.99 11.94
C GLY A 35 -4.78 -13.94 11.27
N GLU A 36 -4.88 -12.75 11.84
CA GLU A 36 -5.54 -11.62 11.18
C GLU A 36 -4.60 -11.03 10.12
N ILE A 37 -5.01 -10.99 8.85
CA ILE A 37 -4.17 -10.42 7.78
C ILE A 37 -4.64 -9.02 7.45
N MET A 38 -3.72 -8.06 7.53
CA MET A 38 -3.89 -6.69 7.08
C MET A 38 -2.95 -6.43 5.90
N THR A 39 -3.39 -5.70 4.88
CA THR A 39 -2.56 -5.39 3.71
C THR A 39 -2.42 -3.88 3.54
N LEU A 40 -1.20 -3.44 3.19
CA LEU A 40 -0.85 -2.04 2.94
C LEU A 40 0.03 -1.95 1.69
N SER A 41 -0.50 -1.40 0.61
CA SER A 41 0.28 -1.24 -0.62
C SER A 41 1.23 -0.04 -0.53
N LEU A 42 2.51 -0.28 -0.75
CA LEU A 42 3.56 0.74 -0.77
C LEU A 42 3.84 1.20 -2.21
N ALA A 43 4.15 2.49 -2.39
CA ALA A 43 4.67 3.05 -3.63
C ALA A 43 5.80 4.04 -3.34
N ASP A 44 6.80 4.06 -4.22
CA ASP A 44 8.06 4.83 -4.13
C ASP A 44 8.07 6.05 -5.06
N ASP A 45 6.92 6.68 -5.28
CA ASP A 45 6.71 7.84 -6.18
C ASP A 45 6.86 7.56 -7.70
N GLY A 46 6.92 6.28 -8.11
CA GLY A 46 6.85 5.83 -9.52
C GLY A 46 5.43 5.65 -10.09
N GLU A 47 5.30 4.92 -11.21
CA GLU A 47 4.04 4.71 -11.96
C GLU A 47 2.84 4.18 -11.11
N GLY A 48 3.11 3.47 -10.01
CA GLY A 48 2.08 2.92 -9.12
C GLY A 48 1.50 3.89 -8.06
N THR A 49 2.08 5.08 -7.92
CA THR A 49 1.80 5.99 -6.79
C THR A 49 0.40 6.60 -6.81
N ILE A 50 -0.15 6.88 -7.99
CA ILE A 50 -1.49 7.45 -8.13
C ILE A 50 -2.57 6.40 -7.79
N TYR A 51 -2.33 5.14 -8.16
CA TYR A 51 -3.25 4.03 -7.91
C TYR A 51 -3.25 3.58 -6.43
N ASN A 52 -2.09 3.58 -5.77
CA ASN A 52 -1.99 3.23 -4.34
C ASN A 52 -2.63 4.25 -3.39
N ARG A 53 -2.79 5.50 -3.81
CA ARG A 53 -3.37 6.56 -2.96
C ARG A 53 -4.89 6.60 -2.97
N GLN A 54 -5.58 5.85 -3.83
CA GLN A 54 -7.04 5.93 -3.95
C GLN A 54 -7.81 5.65 -2.63
N PRO A 55 -7.50 4.61 -1.84
CA PRO A 55 -8.17 4.40 -0.56
C PRO A 55 -7.80 5.45 0.51
N TYR A 56 -6.62 6.08 0.42
CA TYR A 56 -6.15 7.12 1.36
C TYR A 56 -6.53 8.56 0.96
N ARG A 57 -7.07 8.76 -0.25
CA ARG A 57 -7.43 10.10 -0.76
C ARG A 57 -8.74 10.63 -0.19
N GLN A 58 -9.61 9.78 0.32
CA GLN A 58 -10.85 10.21 0.97
C GLN A 58 -10.60 10.78 2.38
N GLU A 59 -9.50 10.42 3.04
CA GLU A 59 -9.24 10.81 4.43
C GLU A 59 -8.33 12.04 4.58
N TYR A 60 -7.55 12.38 3.55
CA TYR A 60 -6.66 13.54 3.56
C TYR A 60 -7.06 14.53 2.47
N ASN A 61 -7.70 15.64 2.88
CA ASN A 61 -7.98 16.82 2.04
C ASN A 61 -6.77 17.14 1.15
N SER A 62 -6.97 17.08 -0.17
CA SER A 62 -5.95 17.27 -1.20
C SER A 62 -5.19 18.59 -1.08
N ASP A 63 -5.78 19.59 -0.43
CA ASP A 63 -5.21 20.93 -0.27
C ASP A 63 -4.03 20.96 0.72
N VAL A 64 -4.00 20.06 1.70
CA VAL A 64 -2.94 20.02 2.72
C VAL A 64 -1.62 19.47 2.14
N PHE A 65 -1.70 18.53 1.21
CA PHE A 65 -0.51 17.91 0.61
C PHE A 65 0.20 18.85 -0.37
N ILE A 66 -0.57 19.62 -1.16
CA ILE A 66 0.00 20.60 -2.08
C ILE A 66 0.70 21.72 -1.32
N GLN A 67 0.11 22.27 -0.26
CA GLN A 67 0.74 23.36 0.49
C GLN A 67 2.05 22.96 1.18
N LYS A 68 2.21 21.70 1.62
CA LYS A 68 3.47 21.21 2.20
C LYS A 68 4.58 21.03 1.16
N LYS A 69 4.24 20.58 -0.06
CA LYS A 69 5.24 20.30 -1.11
C LYS A 69 5.90 21.58 -1.68
N TYR A 70 5.21 22.71 -1.66
CA TYR A 70 5.73 23.97 -2.23
C TYR A 70 6.26 24.97 -1.19
N LYS A 71 6.23 24.66 0.11
CA LYS A 71 6.72 25.57 1.17
C LYS A 71 8.24 25.60 1.39
N HIS A 72 9.01 24.75 0.72
CA HIS A 72 10.48 24.70 0.84
C HIS A 72 11.20 25.03 -0.47
N LYS A 73 10.54 25.78 -1.36
CA LYS A 73 11.11 26.17 -2.67
C LYS A 73 11.02 27.67 -2.96
N LEU A 74 10.96 28.50 -1.90
CA LEU A 74 11.16 29.95 -1.97
C LEU A 74 12.49 30.28 -1.32
#